data_AF-W4GG66-F1
#
_entry.id   AF-W4GG66-F1
#
_cell.length_a   1.000
_cell.length_b   1.000
_cell.length_c   1.000
_cell.angle_alpha   90.00
_cell.angle_beta   90.00
_cell.angle_gamma   90.00
#
_symmetry.space_group_name_H-M   'P 1'
#
loop_
_entity.id
_entity.type
_entity.pdbx_description
1 polymer ?
#
loop_
_entity_poly.entity_id
_entity_poly.type
_entity_poly.pdbx_seq_one_letter_code
_entity_poly.pdbx_strand_id
1 'polypeptide(L)'
;MDDIDAILNSMAAKTGNVSAVKVAESIPASKSALKKRKHVLSASSPGDNSAIWNADVQIELRHIGSSEHKVRPCNLQNVSPAYELHRQKCVLKLKAKLSAAVEQMGLPKLPNSAYETWQFCSKLAVPDGDPLIPHSDSDYAGLRDELVAIGANRHAANKTCRAMTQEAHRVGQSLLRLAHGGGKKRATIRPNEDHYLVSYGGTSLRLNRTHLDKLQTLFDRHHAEAATQSFPDFLFCLLLRYESLDGGGFQAALNEECFDVLLRHFDCNMECFASPFNSRYGRFCSAFLDTDRVFGSFGSFFDFHPTSGCFEANPPFVPALIAKMASHMTLCLQNATKALSFIVIIPAWEHTEGWQLLKNSPFNKEYLLLSQKHHGYCEGKQQMRPTRYRIASFDTSVFFWQNAMAASKWPVTDAALDDLRLAFKSKQSEERDDLGLKQGGKKVKRVKASS
;
A
#
# COMPACT_ATOMS: atom_id res chain seq x y z
N MET A 1 25.27 16.22 2.08
CA MET A 1 24.02 16.72 1.44
C MET A 1 23.70 15.92 0.18
N ASP A 2 24.69 15.56 -0.64
CA ASP A 2 24.51 14.85 -1.93
C ASP A 2 23.85 13.46 -1.89
N ASP A 3 23.85 12.74 -0.76
CA ASP A 3 23.37 11.34 -0.70
C ASP A 3 21.85 11.22 -0.54
N ILE A 4 21.20 12.12 0.21
CA ILE A 4 19.73 12.12 0.35
C ILE A 4 19.09 12.48 -0.99
N ASP A 5 19.65 13.45 -1.72
CA ASP A 5 19.11 13.86 -3.02
C ASP A 5 19.26 12.74 -4.07
N ALA A 6 20.36 11.96 -4.03
CA ALA A 6 20.51 10.77 -4.88
C ALA A 6 19.48 9.67 -4.56
N ILE A 7 19.21 9.43 -3.27
CA ILE A 7 18.18 8.47 -2.83
C ILE A 7 16.79 8.94 -3.25
N LEU A 8 16.47 10.22 -3.08
CA LEU A 8 15.19 10.81 -3.47
C LEU A 8 14.98 10.74 -4.99
N ASN A 9 16.01 11.07 -5.78
CA ASN A 9 15.97 10.97 -7.24
C ASN A 9 15.76 9.52 -7.71
N SER A 10 16.42 8.54 -7.08
CA SER A 10 16.20 7.12 -7.38
C SER A 10 14.78 6.65 -7.04
N MET A 11 14.20 7.15 -5.95
CA MET A 11 12.83 6.80 -5.56
C MET A 11 11.79 7.47 -6.46
N ALA A 12 11.96 8.75 -6.79
CA ALA A 12 11.06 9.48 -7.68
C ALA A 12 11.04 8.87 -9.09
N ALA A 13 12.19 8.44 -9.61
CA ALA A 13 12.30 7.75 -10.89
C ALA A 13 11.54 6.40 -10.90
N LYS A 14 11.37 5.74 -9.76
CA LYS A 14 10.58 4.49 -9.65
C LYS A 14 9.08 4.73 -9.67
N THR A 15 8.62 5.94 -9.33
CA THR A 15 7.20 6.29 -9.20
C THR A 15 6.64 7.13 -10.35
N GLY A 16 7.46 7.50 -11.36
CA GLY A 16 7.03 8.25 -12.55
C GLY A 16 6.64 9.72 -12.32
N ASN A 17 6.34 10.12 -11.08
CA ASN A 17 5.90 11.46 -10.73
C ASN A 17 7.08 12.32 -10.26
N VAL A 18 7.75 13.04 -11.16
CA VAL A 18 8.79 14.01 -10.77
C VAL A 18 8.14 15.38 -10.59
N SER A 19 8.01 15.86 -9.35
CA SER A 19 7.72 17.28 -9.09
C SER A 19 9.03 18.08 -9.08
N ALA A 20 9.02 19.26 -9.71
CA ALA A 20 10.15 20.19 -9.68
C ALA A 20 10.38 20.67 -8.23
N VAL A 21 11.53 20.33 -7.66
CA VAL A 21 11.94 20.79 -6.32
C VAL A 21 12.09 22.31 -6.36
N LYS A 22 11.25 23.04 -5.63
CA LYS A 22 11.50 24.46 -5.32
C LYS A 22 12.48 24.52 -4.15
N VAL A 23 13.67 25.07 -4.40
CA VAL A 23 14.67 25.36 -3.37
C VAL A 23 14.14 26.50 -2.50
N ALA A 24 13.84 26.22 -1.22
CA ALA A 24 13.55 27.26 -0.24
C ALA A 24 14.85 27.73 0.43
N GLU A 25 14.99 29.05 0.56
CA GLU A 25 16.15 29.74 1.13
C GLU A 25 16.38 29.42 2.62
N SER A 26 17.65 29.43 3.01
CA SER A 26 18.16 29.10 4.33
C SER A 26 17.64 30.01 5.45
N ILE A 27 17.11 29.41 6.53
CA ILE A 27 16.83 30.08 7.81
C ILE A 27 17.99 29.78 8.79
N PRO A 28 18.44 30.74 9.63
CA PRO A 28 19.69 30.60 10.37
C PRO A 28 19.59 29.65 11.58
N ALA A 29 20.70 28.95 11.83
CA ALA A 29 20.88 28.01 12.93
C ALA A 29 20.68 28.66 14.32
N SER A 30 19.80 28.08 15.14
CA SER A 30 19.75 28.36 16.58
C SER A 30 20.56 27.32 17.36
N LYS A 31 21.29 27.80 18.37
CA LYS A 31 22.30 27.07 19.14
C LYS A 31 21.69 25.97 20.02
N SER A 32 22.39 24.85 20.08
CA SER A 32 22.11 23.69 20.93
C SER A 32 22.24 24.01 22.42
N ALA A 33 21.24 23.61 23.21
CA ALA A 33 21.34 23.53 24.66
C ALA A 33 21.42 22.05 25.10
N LEU A 34 22.41 21.76 25.95
CA LEU A 34 22.71 20.43 26.49
C LEU A 34 21.53 19.80 27.25
N LYS A 35 21.17 18.56 26.89
CA LYS A 35 20.26 17.70 27.65
C LYS A 35 20.95 17.15 28.90
N LYS A 36 20.42 17.43 30.10
CA LYS A 36 20.65 16.62 31.29
C LYS A 36 19.59 15.51 31.35
N ARG A 37 20.03 14.25 31.22
CA ARG A 37 19.21 13.05 31.47
C ARG A 37 18.90 12.96 32.97
N LYS A 38 17.62 12.94 33.34
CA LYS A 38 17.17 12.43 34.64
C LYS A 38 16.61 11.03 34.42
N HIS A 39 17.20 10.06 35.10
CA HIS A 39 16.67 8.72 35.28
C HIS A 39 15.36 8.82 36.07
N VAL A 40 14.26 8.32 35.51
CA VAL A 40 13.06 7.99 36.28
C VAL A 40 12.86 6.49 36.16
N LEU A 41 12.76 5.86 37.33
CA LEU A 41 12.59 4.43 37.52
C LEU A 41 11.21 3.96 37.03
N SER A 42 11.20 2.71 36.59
CA SER A 42 10.14 1.99 35.92
C SER A 42 8.86 1.82 36.74
N ALA A 43 7.73 2.15 36.13
CA ALA A 43 6.46 1.47 36.33
C ALA A 43 6.09 0.79 35.01
N SER A 44 5.72 -0.49 35.08
CA SER A 44 5.32 -1.34 33.96
C SER A 44 4.08 -0.79 33.24
N SER A 45 4.21 -0.43 31.97
CA SER A 45 3.11 0.05 31.11
C SER A 45 2.53 -1.07 30.23
N PRO A 46 1.23 -1.02 29.86
CA PRO A 46 0.58 -2.05 29.08
C PRO A 46 0.94 -1.94 27.59
N GLY A 47 1.42 -3.04 27.02
CA GLY A 47 1.59 -3.26 25.57
C GLY A 47 2.81 -2.57 24.95
N ASP A 48 3.82 -3.35 24.55
CA ASP A 48 4.87 -2.88 23.66
C ASP A 48 4.27 -2.61 22.28
N ASN A 49 3.80 -1.38 22.06
CA ASN A 49 3.06 -0.97 20.86
C ASN A 49 3.97 -0.79 19.62
N SER A 50 5.24 -1.18 19.72
CA SER A 50 6.23 -1.18 18.63
C SER A 50 6.03 -2.28 17.58
N ALA A 51 5.08 -3.20 17.82
CA ALA A 51 4.74 -4.26 16.89
C ALA A 51 4.22 -3.71 15.54
N ILE A 52 4.52 -4.41 14.44
CA ILE A 52 4.14 -4.02 13.08
C ILE A 52 2.62 -3.91 12.84
N TRP A 53 1.82 -4.43 13.77
CA TRP A 53 0.36 -4.38 13.76
C TRP A 53 -0.17 -4.43 15.20
N ASN A 54 -1.36 -3.89 15.42
CA ASN A 54 -2.03 -3.86 16.72
C ASN A 54 -3.05 -5.00 16.77
N ALA A 55 -2.73 -6.05 17.53
CA ALA A 55 -3.55 -7.25 17.62
C ALA A 55 -4.80 -7.06 18.52
N ASP A 56 -4.79 -6.05 19.37
CA ASP A 56 -5.79 -5.82 20.43
C ASP A 56 -6.93 -4.90 19.97
N VAL A 57 -6.67 -4.06 18.97
CA VAL A 57 -7.69 -3.19 18.37
C VAL A 57 -8.62 -4.03 17.47
N GLN A 58 -9.88 -4.11 17.88
CA GLN A 58 -10.94 -4.73 17.09
C GLN A 58 -11.99 -3.69 16.72
N ILE A 59 -12.45 -3.74 15.47
CA ILE A 59 -13.57 -2.93 15.01
C ILE A 59 -14.88 -3.65 15.30
N GLU A 60 -15.86 -2.93 15.86
CA GLU A 60 -17.19 -3.46 16.03
C GLU A 60 -17.92 -3.54 14.68
N LEU A 61 -18.10 -4.77 14.16
CA LEU A 61 -18.72 -5.01 12.84
C LEU A 61 -20.11 -4.38 12.68
N ARG A 62 -20.86 -4.22 13.78
CA ARG A 62 -22.17 -3.54 13.78
C ARG A 62 -22.12 -2.08 13.33
N HIS A 63 -20.98 -1.40 13.46
CA HIS A 63 -20.79 -0.01 13.05
C HIS A 63 -20.39 0.13 11.57
N ILE A 64 -20.06 -0.99 10.93
CA ILE A 64 -19.75 -1.09 9.50
C ILE A 64 -21.03 -1.38 8.67
N GLY A 65 -22.17 -1.56 9.33
CA GLY A 65 -23.42 -1.98 8.68
C GLY A 65 -24.32 -0.84 8.18
N SER A 66 -24.58 -0.82 6.87
CA SER A 66 -25.93 -0.65 6.34
C SER A 66 -26.13 -1.55 5.11
N SER A 67 -27.05 -2.52 5.22
CA SER A 67 -27.86 -3.19 4.18
C SER A 67 -27.25 -3.75 2.87
N GLU A 68 -25.99 -3.51 2.54
CA GLU A 68 -25.36 -3.97 1.29
C GLU A 68 -23.96 -4.57 1.49
N HIS A 69 -23.70 -5.24 2.61
CA HIS A 69 -22.58 -6.20 2.65
C HIS A 69 -22.87 -7.46 1.81
N LYS A 70 -23.42 -7.28 0.60
CA LYS A 70 -23.16 -8.14 -0.55
C LYS A 70 -21.78 -7.75 -1.09
N VAL A 71 -20.76 -7.89 -0.24
CA VAL A 71 -19.38 -7.90 -0.73
C VAL A 71 -19.37 -8.97 -1.81
N ARG A 72 -19.02 -8.60 -3.04
CA ARG A 72 -19.10 -9.46 -4.22
C ARG A 72 -18.75 -10.89 -3.84
N PRO A 73 -19.58 -11.90 -4.20
CA PRO A 73 -19.33 -13.28 -3.78
C PRO A 73 -17.87 -13.64 -4.07
N CYS A 74 -17.13 -13.82 -2.99
CA CYS A 74 -15.71 -14.06 -3.05
C CYS A 74 -15.51 -15.56 -3.25
N ASN A 75 -15.20 -15.98 -4.48
CA ASN A 75 -14.99 -17.39 -4.77
C ASN A 75 -13.60 -17.85 -4.29
N LEU A 76 -13.49 -18.08 -2.97
CA LEU A 76 -12.28 -18.61 -2.33
C LEU A 76 -11.87 -19.98 -2.87
N GLN A 77 -12.80 -20.74 -3.48
CA GLN A 77 -12.51 -22.07 -4.03
C GLN A 77 -11.62 -22.00 -5.27
N ASN A 78 -11.56 -20.86 -5.95
CA ASN A 78 -10.74 -20.65 -7.15
C ASN A 78 -9.31 -20.19 -6.83
N VAL A 79 -9.03 -19.83 -5.58
CA VAL A 79 -7.67 -19.46 -5.15
C VAL A 79 -6.87 -20.74 -5.04
N SER A 80 -5.78 -20.92 -5.80
CA SER A 80 -4.90 -22.07 -5.58
C SER A 80 -3.48 -21.76 -6.01
N PRO A 81 -2.46 -22.37 -5.39
CA PRO A 81 -1.06 -22.11 -5.75
C PRO A 81 -0.75 -22.37 -7.23
N ALA A 82 -1.38 -23.38 -7.83
CA ALA A 82 -1.24 -23.68 -9.26
C ALA A 82 -1.81 -22.57 -10.15
N TYR A 83 -3.00 -22.10 -9.81
CA TYR A 83 -3.68 -21.03 -10.54
C TYR A 83 -2.92 -19.72 -10.43
N GLU A 84 -2.44 -19.38 -9.23
CA GLU A 84 -1.66 -18.17 -8.99
C GLU A 84 -0.32 -18.17 -9.75
N LEU A 85 0.37 -19.32 -9.82
CA LEU A 85 1.56 -19.47 -10.68
C LEU A 85 1.25 -19.25 -12.15
N HIS A 86 0.10 -19.71 -12.64
CA HIS A 86 -0.29 -19.43 -14.01
C HIS A 86 -0.59 -17.95 -14.23
N ARG A 87 -1.29 -17.30 -13.29
CA ARG A 87 -1.54 -15.86 -13.33
C ARG A 87 -0.23 -15.07 -13.37
N GLN A 88 0.75 -15.40 -12.53
CA GLN A 88 2.07 -14.75 -12.56
C GLN A 88 2.71 -14.87 -13.94
N LYS A 89 2.68 -16.07 -14.56
CA LYS A 89 3.23 -16.26 -15.91
C LYS A 89 2.52 -15.38 -16.95
N CYS A 90 1.19 -15.23 -16.87
CA CYS A 90 0.44 -14.32 -17.73
C CYS A 90 0.87 -12.86 -17.55
N VAL A 91 1.01 -12.41 -16.30
CA VAL A 91 1.47 -11.05 -15.96
C VAL A 91 2.88 -10.80 -16.49
N LEU A 92 3.83 -11.72 -16.24
CA LEU A 92 5.21 -11.62 -16.75
C LEU A 92 5.25 -11.59 -18.27
N LYS A 93 4.43 -12.38 -18.96
CA LYS A 93 4.30 -12.34 -20.42
C LYS A 93 3.83 -10.96 -20.92
N LEU A 94 2.84 -10.37 -20.25
CA LEU A 94 2.36 -9.03 -20.60
C LEU A 94 3.43 -7.96 -20.35
N LYS A 95 4.10 -7.98 -19.19
CA LYS A 95 5.20 -7.06 -18.86
C LYS A 95 6.36 -7.17 -19.87
N ALA A 96 6.73 -8.39 -20.26
CA ALA A 96 7.76 -8.63 -21.28
C ALA A 96 7.34 -8.11 -22.67
N LYS A 97 6.09 -8.37 -23.08
CA LYS A 97 5.56 -7.87 -24.37
C LYS A 97 5.53 -6.34 -24.42
N LEU A 98 5.11 -5.70 -23.34
CA LEU A 98 5.11 -4.24 -23.22
C LEU A 98 6.54 -3.68 -23.31
N SER A 99 7.48 -4.28 -22.58
CA SER A 99 8.89 -3.87 -22.61
C SER A 99 9.49 -3.99 -24.02
N ALA A 100 9.23 -5.10 -24.71
CA ALA A 100 9.68 -5.31 -26.09
C ALA A 100 9.05 -4.30 -27.07
N ALA A 101 7.77 -3.94 -26.89
CA ALA A 101 7.13 -2.93 -27.72
C ALA A 101 7.78 -1.54 -27.53
N VAL A 102 8.13 -1.17 -26.29
CA VAL A 102 8.83 0.08 -25.98
C VAL A 102 10.23 0.11 -26.60
N GLU A 103 10.98 -1.00 -26.48
CA GLU A 103 12.30 -1.14 -27.07
C GLU A 103 12.27 -1.03 -28.62
N GLN A 104 11.27 -1.66 -29.27
CA GLN A 104 11.06 -1.55 -30.71
C GLN A 104 10.75 -0.12 -31.18
N MET A 105 10.18 0.72 -30.30
CA MET A 105 9.95 2.14 -30.58
C MET A 105 11.21 3.00 -30.37
N GLY A 106 12.31 2.43 -29.85
CA GLY A 106 13.53 3.17 -29.52
C GLY A 106 13.34 4.14 -28.35
N LEU A 107 12.37 3.88 -27.47
CA LEU A 107 12.04 4.74 -26.34
C LEU A 107 12.76 4.30 -25.05
N PRO A 108 12.96 5.22 -24.08
CA PRO A 108 13.43 4.86 -22.75
C PRO A 108 12.55 3.80 -22.09
N LYS A 109 13.15 3.02 -21.17
CA LYS A 109 12.39 2.03 -20.40
C LYS A 109 11.25 2.71 -19.65
N LEU A 110 10.06 2.10 -19.68
CA LEU A 110 8.94 2.51 -18.84
C LEU A 110 9.32 2.49 -17.36
N PRO A 111 8.72 3.37 -16.54
CA PRO A 111 8.86 3.26 -15.10
C PRO A 111 8.33 1.90 -14.64
N ASN A 112 8.88 1.40 -13.54
CA ASN A 112 8.46 0.10 -13.01
C ASN A 112 6.96 0.06 -12.69
N SER A 113 6.35 1.23 -12.47
CA SER A 113 4.94 1.44 -12.22
C SER A 113 4.01 1.23 -13.43
N ALA A 114 4.49 1.26 -14.66
CA ALA A 114 3.58 1.43 -15.81
C ALA A 114 2.53 0.32 -15.96
N TYR A 115 2.88 -0.93 -15.63
CA TYR A 115 1.92 -2.05 -15.71
C TYR A 115 0.88 -1.97 -14.60
N GLU A 116 1.28 -1.60 -13.40
CA GLU A 116 0.42 -1.43 -12.23
C GLU A 116 -0.50 -0.23 -12.41
N THR A 117 -0.02 0.90 -12.93
CA THR A 117 -0.86 2.05 -13.31
C THR A 117 -1.94 1.60 -14.30
N TRP A 118 -1.55 0.81 -15.31
CA TRP A 118 -2.51 0.24 -16.26
C TRP A 118 -3.52 -0.69 -15.60
N GLN A 119 -3.07 -1.60 -14.73
CA GLN A 119 -3.93 -2.53 -14.01
C GLN A 119 -4.89 -1.80 -13.07
N PHE A 120 -4.44 -0.81 -12.30
CA PHE A 120 -5.29 -0.03 -11.41
C PHE A 120 -6.35 0.75 -12.19
N CYS A 121 -5.95 1.50 -13.22
CA CYS A 121 -6.91 2.20 -14.09
C CYS A 121 -7.91 1.23 -14.71
N SER A 122 -7.46 0.04 -15.12
CA SER A 122 -8.33 -1.00 -15.65
C SER A 122 -9.39 -1.46 -14.65
N LYS A 123 -8.98 -1.76 -13.40
CA LYS A 123 -9.91 -2.14 -12.32
C LYS A 123 -10.84 -1.01 -11.88
N LEU A 124 -10.40 0.24 -11.97
CA LEU A 124 -11.25 1.40 -11.66
C LEU A 124 -12.40 1.55 -12.67
N ALA A 125 -12.13 1.26 -13.95
CA ALA A 125 -13.09 1.32 -15.05
C ALA A 125 -13.97 0.08 -15.11
N VAL A 126 -13.38 -1.11 -14.98
CA VAL A 126 -14.08 -2.41 -14.99
C VAL A 126 -13.72 -3.20 -13.72
N PRO A 127 -14.55 -3.10 -12.68
CA PRO A 127 -14.28 -3.77 -11.41
C PRO A 127 -14.34 -5.31 -11.47
N ASP A 128 -15.07 -5.88 -12.43
CA ASP A 128 -15.15 -7.32 -12.64
C ASP A 128 -13.95 -7.87 -13.41
N GLY A 129 -13.80 -9.20 -13.44
CA GLY A 129 -12.70 -9.89 -14.10
C GLY A 129 -11.50 -10.20 -13.19
N ASP A 130 -10.40 -10.65 -13.79
CA ASP A 130 -9.22 -11.09 -13.03
C ASP A 130 -8.59 -9.93 -12.22
N PRO A 131 -8.06 -10.21 -11.02
CA PRO A 131 -7.45 -9.19 -10.18
C PRO A 131 -6.16 -8.57 -10.74
N LEU A 132 -5.38 -9.26 -11.57
CA LEU A 132 -4.10 -8.71 -12.08
C LEU A 132 -4.07 -8.50 -13.59
N ILE A 133 -4.93 -9.16 -14.36
CA ILE A 133 -4.98 -8.99 -15.81
C ILE A 133 -5.92 -7.83 -16.17
N PRO A 134 -5.43 -6.76 -16.84
CA PRO A 134 -6.27 -5.67 -17.30
C PRO A 134 -7.43 -6.18 -18.19
N HIS A 135 -8.62 -5.65 -17.97
CA HIS A 135 -9.83 -6.02 -18.70
C HIS A 135 -9.79 -5.48 -20.14
N SER A 136 -10.41 -6.18 -21.10
CA SER A 136 -10.48 -5.72 -22.49
C SER A 136 -11.29 -4.45 -22.66
N ASP A 137 -12.28 -4.27 -21.80
CA ASP A 137 -13.28 -3.20 -21.90
C ASP A 137 -12.87 -1.96 -21.11
N SER A 138 -11.77 -2.02 -20.36
CA SER A 138 -11.24 -0.83 -19.70
C SER A 138 -10.54 0.09 -20.70
N ASP A 139 -10.61 1.39 -20.45
CA ASP A 139 -9.74 2.31 -21.17
C ASP A 139 -8.26 2.01 -20.88
N TYR A 140 -7.40 2.38 -21.82
CA TYR A 140 -5.96 2.27 -21.70
C TYR A 140 -5.33 3.62 -21.36
N ALA A 141 -6.08 4.54 -20.74
CA ALA A 141 -5.62 5.90 -20.51
C ALA A 141 -4.35 5.91 -19.63
N GLY A 142 -4.34 5.12 -18.55
CA GLY A 142 -3.15 4.99 -17.68
C GLY A 142 -1.90 4.54 -18.43
N LEU A 143 -1.99 3.48 -19.26
CA LEU A 143 -0.85 3.00 -20.04
C LEU A 143 -0.42 3.99 -21.14
N ARG A 144 -1.40 4.62 -21.79
CA ARG A 144 -1.13 5.60 -22.85
C ARG A 144 -0.37 6.79 -22.29
N ASP A 145 -0.77 7.28 -21.12
CA ASP A 145 -0.17 8.46 -20.52
C ASP A 145 1.28 8.17 -20.08
N GLU A 146 1.55 6.98 -19.55
CA GLU A 146 2.92 6.49 -19.27
C GLU A 146 3.78 6.38 -20.54
N LEU A 147 3.23 5.85 -21.63
CA LEU A 147 3.92 5.77 -22.94
C LEU A 147 4.22 7.15 -23.52
N VAL A 148 3.28 8.09 -23.41
CA VAL A 148 3.46 9.48 -23.86
C VAL A 148 4.51 10.19 -23.00
N ALA A 149 4.52 9.95 -21.69
CA ALA A 149 5.49 10.55 -20.77
C ALA A 149 6.94 10.16 -21.09
N ILE A 150 7.17 8.97 -21.65
CA ILE A 150 8.50 8.54 -22.12
C ILE A 150 8.80 8.93 -23.58
N GLY A 151 7.93 9.71 -24.23
CA GLY A 151 8.16 10.26 -25.57
C GLY A 151 7.45 9.53 -26.72
N ALA A 152 6.55 8.57 -26.47
CA ALA A 152 5.75 7.99 -27.55
C ALA A 152 4.78 9.03 -28.12
N ASN A 153 4.71 9.15 -29.44
CA ASN A 153 3.63 9.92 -30.06
C ASN A 153 2.27 9.24 -29.81
N ARG A 154 1.19 10.04 -29.82
CA ARG A 154 -0.17 9.54 -29.52
C ARG A 154 -0.61 8.37 -30.39
N HIS A 155 -0.23 8.34 -31.67
CA HIS A 155 -0.60 7.25 -32.57
C HIS A 155 0.09 5.93 -32.15
N ALA A 156 1.40 5.96 -31.93
CA ALA A 156 2.19 4.81 -31.49
C ALA A 156 1.77 4.31 -30.11
N ALA A 157 1.51 5.23 -29.17
CA ALA A 157 0.99 4.90 -27.84
C ALA A 157 -0.36 4.18 -27.93
N ASN A 158 -1.32 4.72 -28.70
CA ASN A 158 -2.62 4.10 -28.91
C ASN A 158 -2.54 2.73 -29.58
N LYS A 159 -1.67 2.58 -30.60
CA LYS A 159 -1.43 1.29 -31.28
C LYS A 159 -0.90 0.24 -30.29
N THR A 160 0.08 0.62 -29.48
CA THR A 160 0.66 -0.25 -28.45
C THR A 160 -0.37 -0.65 -27.40
N CYS A 161 -1.14 0.32 -26.90
CA CYS A 161 -2.21 0.07 -25.93
C CYS A 161 -3.24 -0.94 -26.46
N ARG A 162 -3.73 -0.76 -27.70
CA ARG A 162 -4.67 -1.71 -28.33
C ARG A 162 -4.09 -3.12 -28.41
N ALA A 163 -2.84 -3.24 -28.85
CA ALA A 163 -2.17 -4.54 -28.94
C ALA A 163 -1.98 -5.22 -27.57
N MET A 164 -1.71 -4.42 -26.52
CA MET A 164 -1.59 -4.89 -25.15
C MET A 164 -2.92 -5.31 -24.56
N THR A 165 -4.00 -4.55 -24.76
CA THR A 165 -5.36 -4.91 -24.33
C THR A 165 -5.83 -6.21 -25.00
N GLN A 166 -5.56 -6.38 -26.30
CA GLN A 166 -5.86 -7.64 -27.00
C GLN A 166 -5.06 -8.84 -26.44
N GLU A 167 -3.80 -8.63 -26.07
CA GLU A 167 -3.02 -9.68 -25.40
C GLU A 167 -3.57 -10.00 -24.01
N ALA A 168 -3.91 -8.97 -23.22
CA ALA A 168 -4.49 -9.12 -21.90
C ALA A 168 -5.79 -9.94 -21.95
N HIS A 169 -6.67 -9.63 -22.91
CA HIS A 169 -7.86 -10.42 -23.18
C HIS A 169 -7.53 -11.89 -23.49
N ARG A 170 -6.59 -12.14 -24.41
CA ARG A 170 -6.19 -13.50 -24.79
C ARG A 170 -5.65 -14.30 -23.61
N VAL A 171 -4.78 -13.71 -22.78
CA VAL A 171 -4.21 -14.40 -21.62
C VAL A 171 -5.25 -14.58 -20.51
N GLY A 172 -6.17 -13.62 -20.32
CA GLY A 172 -7.30 -13.74 -19.40
C GLY A 172 -8.21 -14.91 -19.76
N GLN A 173 -8.57 -15.06 -21.03
CA GLN A 173 -9.34 -16.20 -21.54
C GLN A 173 -8.59 -17.54 -21.38
N SER A 174 -7.26 -17.53 -21.46
CA SER A 174 -6.45 -18.72 -21.15
C SER A 174 -6.54 -19.07 -19.67
N LEU A 175 -6.45 -18.08 -18.80
CA LEU A 175 -6.49 -18.26 -17.34
C LEU A 175 -7.86 -18.80 -16.87
N LEU A 176 -8.97 -18.31 -17.43
CA LEU A 176 -10.32 -18.81 -17.12
C LEU A 176 -10.50 -20.30 -17.46
N ARG A 177 -9.91 -20.77 -18.57
CA ARG A 177 -9.98 -22.19 -18.96
C ARG A 177 -9.24 -23.12 -18.00
N LEU A 178 -8.27 -22.60 -17.24
CA LEU A 178 -7.50 -23.34 -16.24
C LEU A 178 -8.16 -23.38 -14.85
N ALA A 179 -9.29 -22.69 -14.65
CA ALA A 179 -9.97 -22.60 -13.35
C ALA A 179 -10.46 -23.96 -12.78
N HIS A 180 -10.27 -25.06 -13.51
CA HIS A 180 -10.67 -26.41 -13.11
C HIS A 180 -9.44 -27.32 -13.03
N GLY A 181 -8.82 -27.42 -11.84
CA GLY A 181 -7.73 -28.36 -11.61
C GLY A 181 -6.85 -28.02 -10.41
N GLY A 182 -7.32 -28.33 -9.21
CA GLY A 182 -6.47 -28.31 -8.01
C GLY A 182 -5.44 -29.44 -8.08
N GLY A 183 -4.15 -29.10 -8.16
CA GLY A 183 -3.10 -30.10 -7.97
C GLY A 183 -3.18 -30.71 -6.57
N LYS A 184 -2.87 -32.01 -6.41
CA LYS A 184 -2.81 -32.66 -5.08
C LYS A 184 -1.70 -32.12 -4.17
N LYS A 185 -0.80 -31.29 -4.71
CA LYS A 185 0.34 -30.74 -3.97
C LYS A 185 -0.11 -29.56 -3.12
N ARG A 186 0.49 -29.42 -1.94
CA ARG A 186 0.30 -28.29 -1.02
C ARG A 186 1.54 -27.42 -1.02
N ALA A 187 1.37 -26.14 -0.75
CA ALA A 187 2.49 -25.26 -0.45
C ALA A 187 3.13 -25.67 0.90
N THR A 188 4.40 -25.34 1.07
CA THR A 188 5.16 -25.65 2.30
C THR A 188 5.85 -24.40 2.81
N ILE A 189 5.99 -24.30 4.14
CA ILE A 189 6.72 -23.23 4.82
C ILE A 189 7.96 -23.87 5.46
N ARG A 190 9.15 -23.34 5.16
CA ARG A 190 10.42 -23.85 5.68
C ARG A 190 11.25 -22.72 6.27
N PRO A 191 11.88 -22.90 7.44
CA PRO A 191 12.84 -21.92 7.95
C PRO A 191 14.07 -21.86 7.03
N ASN A 192 14.64 -20.67 6.89
CA ASN A 192 15.87 -20.41 6.14
C ASN A 192 16.68 -19.29 6.80
N GLU A 193 17.66 -19.66 7.64
CA GLU A 193 18.53 -18.76 8.41
C GLU A 193 17.80 -17.62 9.16
N ASP A 194 17.60 -16.47 8.50
CA ASP A 194 16.99 -15.24 9.03
C ASP A 194 15.53 -15.01 8.57
N HIS A 195 14.97 -15.90 7.75
CA HIS A 195 13.62 -15.78 7.20
C HIS A 195 12.96 -17.15 6.98
N TYR A 196 11.78 -17.15 6.35
CA TYR A 196 11.04 -18.33 5.93
C TYR A 196 10.88 -18.34 4.42
N LEU A 197 10.88 -19.54 3.85
CA LEU A 197 10.57 -19.80 2.44
C LEU A 197 9.20 -20.45 2.34
N VAL A 198 8.31 -19.82 1.59
CA VAL A 198 6.99 -20.36 1.24
C VAL A 198 7.06 -20.87 -0.19
N SER A 199 6.93 -22.18 -0.37
CA SER A 199 7.29 -22.85 -1.63
C SER A 199 6.16 -23.68 -2.20
N TYR A 200 5.95 -23.57 -3.52
CA TYR A 200 5.05 -24.42 -4.30
C TYR A 200 5.53 -24.51 -5.75
N GLY A 201 5.42 -25.69 -6.37
CA GLY A 201 5.69 -25.85 -7.81
C GLY A 201 7.09 -25.43 -8.27
N GLY A 202 8.10 -25.55 -7.41
CA GLY A 202 9.48 -25.11 -7.68
C GLY A 202 9.73 -23.61 -7.49
N THR A 203 8.70 -22.82 -7.19
CA THR A 203 8.81 -21.41 -6.83
C THR A 203 8.89 -21.27 -5.32
N SER A 204 9.75 -20.38 -4.82
CA SER A 204 9.92 -20.11 -3.38
C SER A 204 9.94 -18.61 -3.13
N LEU A 205 9.11 -18.16 -2.18
CA LEU A 205 8.93 -16.76 -1.82
C LEU A 205 9.46 -16.53 -0.40
N ARG A 206 10.17 -15.42 -0.20
CA ARG A 206 10.72 -15.04 1.12
C ARG A 206 9.66 -14.34 1.97
N LEU A 207 9.66 -14.65 3.27
CA LEU A 207 8.83 -13.98 4.28
C LEU A 207 9.59 -13.90 5.61
N ASN A 208 9.62 -12.73 6.25
CA ASN A 208 10.23 -12.60 7.58
C ASN A 208 9.31 -13.18 8.68
N ARG A 209 9.92 -13.50 9.84
CA ARG A 209 9.22 -14.10 10.98
C ARG A 209 8.04 -13.26 11.46
N THR A 210 8.24 -11.95 11.64
CA THR A 210 7.22 -11.05 12.19
C THR A 210 5.95 -11.02 11.34
N HIS A 211 6.09 -11.02 10.01
CA HIS A 211 4.93 -11.07 9.12
C HIS A 211 4.31 -12.46 9.04
N LEU A 212 5.09 -13.54 9.16
CA LEU A 212 4.55 -14.90 9.26
C LEU A 212 3.63 -15.02 10.49
N ASP A 213 4.10 -14.57 11.66
CA ASP A 213 3.36 -14.63 12.92
C ASP A 213 2.06 -13.78 12.86
N LYS A 214 2.16 -12.57 12.29
CA LYS A 214 1.00 -11.71 12.01
C LYS A 214 -0.02 -12.42 11.11
N LEU A 215 0.42 -12.94 9.97
CA LEU A 215 -0.47 -13.54 8.96
C LEU A 215 -1.10 -14.83 9.46
N GLN A 216 -0.39 -15.63 10.26
CA GLN A 216 -0.97 -16.79 10.93
C GLN A 216 -2.10 -16.35 11.87
N THR A 217 -1.85 -15.32 12.70
CA THR A 217 -2.86 -14.81 13.63
C THR A 217 -4.09 -14.27 12.90
N LEU A 218 -3.89 -13.50 11.82
CA LEU A 218 -4.99 -12.99 10.99
C LEU A 218 -5.77 -14.13 10.33
N PHE A 219 -5.06 -15.15 9.84
CA PHE A 219 -5.68 -16.35 9.28
C PHE A 219 -6.55 -17.05 10.33
N ASP A 220 -6.00 -17.35 11.50
CA ASP A 220 -6.71 -18.04 12.58
C ASP A 220 -8.01 -17.29 12.97
N ARG A 221 -7.99 -15.95 12.95
CA ARG A 221 -9.16 -15.10 13.24
C ARG A 221 -10.22 -15.07 12.14
N HIS A 222 -9.87 -15.29 10.87
CA HIS A 222 -10.72 -14.91 9.74
C HIS A 222 -10.96 -16.02 8.70
N HIS A 223 -10.26 -17.17 8.80
CA HIS A 223 -10.34 -18.25 7.82
C HIS A 223 -11.60 -19.13 7.92
N ALA A 224 -12.53 -18.88 8.85
CA ALA A 224 -13.68 -19.75 9.09
C ALA A 224 -14.55 -19.99 7.82
N GLU A 225 -14.54 -19.07 6.85
CA GLU A 225 -15.23 -19.21 5.56
C GLU A 225 -14.44 -20.02 4.50
N ALA A 226 -13.17 -20.35 4.76
CA ALA A 226 -12.21 -20.88 3.78
C ALA A 226 -12.14 -22.43 3.71
N ALA A 227 -13.23 -23.11 4.07
CA ALA A 227 -13.45 -24.52 4.45
C ALA A 227 -12.59 -25.67 3.85
N THR A 228 -11.72 -25.46 2.86
CA THR A 228 -10.98 -26.53 2.15
C THR A 228 -9.47 -26.29 1.95
N GLN A 229 -8.94 -25.10 2.22
CA GLN A 229 -7.53 -24.77 1.93
C GLN A 229 -6.72 -24.42 3.17
N SER A 230 -5.47 -24.88 3.17
CA SER A 230 -4.55 -24.74 4.30
C SER A 230 -3.88 -23.36 4.31
N PHE A 231 -3.49 -22.88 5.50
CA PHE A 231 -2.73 -21.63 5.65
C PHE A 231 -1.54 -21.50 4.69
N PRO A 232 -0.67 -22.53 4.49
CA PRO A 232 0.42 -22.44 3.52
C PRO A 232 -0.01 -22.15 2.09
N ASP A 233 -1.14 -22.71 1.63
CA ASP A 233 -1.65 -22.51 0.27
C ASP A 233 -2.09 -21.05 0.08
N PHE A 234 -2.88 -20.53 1.03
CA PHE A 234 -3.29 -19.12 1.01
C PHE A 234 -2.12 -18.17 1.15
N LEU A 235 -1.16 -18.47 2.02
CA LEU A 235 0.04 -17.66 2.20
C LEU A 235 0.88 -17.59 0.91
N PHE A 236 1.04 -18.73 0.22
CA PHE A 236 1.73 -18.76 -1.07
C PHE A 236 0.99 -17.92 -2.12
N CYS A 237 -0.34 -18.08 -2.23
CA CYS A 237 -1.16 -17.31 -3.16
C CYS A 237 -1.06 -15.80 -2.87
N LEU A 238 -1.17 -15.41 -1.60
CA LEU A 238 -1.06 -14.02 -1.16
C LEU A 238 0.30 -13.42 -1.54
N LEU A 239 1.40 -14.09 -1.19
CA LEU A 239 2.75 -13.61 -1.51
C LEU A 239 2.95 -13.47 -3.02
N LEU A 240 2.53 -14.48 -3.79
CA LEU A 240 2.71 -14.50 -5.23
C LEU A 240 1.84 -13.47 -5.94
N ARG A 241 0.62 -13.23 -5.44
CA ARG A 241 -0.31 -12.19 -5.94
C ARG A 241 0.34 -10.82 -5.87
N TYR A 242 0.83 -10.44 -4.69
CA TYR A 242 1.46 -9.13 -4.47
C TYR A 242 2.84 -9.02 -5.14
N GLU A 243 3.60 -10.11 -5.25
CA GLU A 243 4.85 -10.13 -6.02
C GLU A 243 4.59 -9.91 -7.52
N SER A 244 3.56 -10.55 -8.07
CA SER A 244 3.19 -10.44 -9.50
C SER A 244 2.78 -9.01 -9.88
N LEU A 245 2.05 -8.32 -8.99
CA LEU A 245 1.74 -6.90 -9.17
C LEU A 245 3.04 -6.08 -9.23
N ASP A 246 4.01 -6.35 -8.35
CA ASP A 246 5.24 -5.56 -8.12
C ASP A 246 5.01 -4.21 -7.39
N GLY A 247 3.86 -4.08 -6.71
CA GLY A 247 3.33 -2.83 -6.16
C GLY A 247 4.09 -2.17 -4.99
N GLY A 248 5.31 -2.59 -4.67
CA GLY A 248 6.08 -2.06 -3.52
C GLY A 248 6.47 -0.57 -3.61
N GLY A 249 6.21 0.10 -4.74
CA GLY A 249 6.51 1.51 -4.97
C GLY A 249 5.32 2.47 -4.87
N PHE A 250 4.08 1.98 -4.87
CA PHE A 250 2.87 2.80 -5.08
C PHE A 250 2.21 3.35 -3.83
N GLN A 251 2.54 2.75 -2.70
CA GLN A 251 2.00 3.10 -1.40
C GLN A 251 3.10 2.82 -0.38
N ALA A 252 3.23 3.70 0.61
CA ALA A 252 4.10 3.48 1.75
C ALA A 252 3.24 3.63 3.00
N ALA A 253 3.15 2.58 3.81
CA ALA A 253 2.27 2.58 4.98
C ALA A 253 2.78 3.57 6.04
N LEU A 254 1.87 4.10 6.85
CA LEU A 254 2.26 4.88 8.01
C LEU A 254 3.07 4.01 8.98
N ASN A 255 3.89 4.65 9.81
CA ASN A 255 4.54 3.94 10.91
C ASN A 255 3.58 3.78 12.09
N GLU A 256 3.97 2.94 13.04
CA GLU A 256 3.16 2.56 14.20
C GLU A 256 2.73 3.76 15.05
N GLU A 257 3.62 4.75 15.24
CA GLU A 257 3.35 5.94 16.04
C GLU A 257 2.29 6.83 15.38
N CYS A 258 2.31 6.94 14.06
CA CYS A 258 1.27 7.67 13.34
C CYS A 258 -0.09 7.03 13.62
N PHE A 259 -0.20 5.71 13.48
CA PHE A 259 -1.45 4.99 13.78
C PHE A 259 -1.86 5.14 15.24
N ASP A 260 -0.93 5.10 16.19
CA ASP A 260 -1.21 5.28 17.61
C ASP A 260 -1.76 6.69 17.91
N VAL A 261 -1.25 7.72 17.24
CA VAL A 261 -1.79 9.09 17.31
C VAL A 261 -3.19 9.14 16.70
N LEU A 262 -3.40 8.54 15.52
CA LEU A 262 -4.70 8.49 14.87
C LEU A 262 -5.75 7.77 15.72
N LEU A 263 -5.38 6.65 16.34
CA LEU A 263 -6.25 5.90 17.23
C LEU A 263 -6.62 6.71 18.48
N ARG A 264 -5.64 7.35 19.12
CA ARG A 264 -5.84 8.10 20.37
C ARG A 264 -6.70 9.34 20.22
N HIS A 265 -6.50 10.09 19.13
CA HIS A 265 -7.18 11.38 18.94
C HIS A 265 -8.50 11.25 18.16
N PHE A 266 -8.63 10.23 17.32
CA PHE A 266 -9.75 10.13 16.38
C PHE A 266 -10.47 8.77 16.41
N ASP A 267 -10.09 7.85 17.29
CA ASP A 267 -10.57 6.44 17.28
C ASP A 267 -10.37 5.75 15.92
N CYS A 268 -9.36 6.17 15.15
CA CYS A 268 -9.10 5.65 13.82
C CYS A 268 -8.52 4.24 13.87
N ASN A 269 -9.33 3.24 13.53
CA ASN A 269 -9.03 1.81 13.79
C ASN A 269 -9.19 0.89 12.58
N MET A 270 -9.22 1.45 11.36
CA MET A 270 -9.33 0.69 10.12
C MET A 270 -8.73 1.48 8.94
N GLU A 271 -8.08 0.76 8.04
CA GLU A 271 -7.42 1.33 6.85
C GLU A 271 -8.26 1.08 5.59
N CYS A 272 -8.59 2.15 4.86
CA CYS A 272 -9.30 2.10 3.59
C CYS A 272 -8.46 1.48 2.46
N PHE A 273 -7.13 1.58 2.53
CA PHE A 273 -6.25 1.03 1.50
C PHE A 273 -5.06 0.35 2.15
N ALA A 274 -5.09 -0.97 2.23
CA ALA A 274 -4.00 -1.76 2.78
C ALA A 274 -3.87 -3.12 2.09
N SER A 275 -3.05 -3.96 2.68
CA SER A 275 -2.83 -5.36 2.37
C SER A 275 -2.64 -6.11 3.69
N PRO A 276 -2.79 -7.45 3.70
CA PRO A 276 -2.44 -8.24 4.88
C PRO A 276 -1.01 -8.00 5.40
N PHE A 277 -0.10 -7.57 4.52
CA PHE A 277 1.29 -7.29 4.89
C PHE A 277 1.45 -5.97 5.65
N ASN A 278 0.83 -4.90 5.18
CA ASN A 278 1.07 -3.55 5.69
C ASN A 278 -0.01 -3.00 6.63
N SER A 279 -1.11 -3.72 6.83
CA SER A 279 -2.17 -3.27 7.74
C SER A 279 -1.67 -3.09 9.18
N ARG A 280 -2.06 -2.01 9.83
CA ARG A 280 -1.91 -1.85 11.29
C ARG A 280 -2.96 -2.68 12.02
N TYR A 281 -4.17 -2.79 11.47
CA TYR A 281 -5.31 -3.38 12.18
C TYR A 281 -5.70 -4.75 11.62
N GLY A 282 -6.52 -5.49 12.38
CA GLY A 282 -7.05 -6.79 11.98
C GLY A 282 -8.12 -6.72 10.88
N ARG A 283 -8.66 -5.54 10.60
CA ARG A 283 -9.64 -5.28 9.53
C ARG A 283 -9.19 -4.08 8.70
N PHE A 284 -9.31 -4.22 7.39
CA PHE A 284 -8.88 -3.23 6.40
C PHE A 284 -9.56 -3.50 5.06
N CYS A 285 -9.51 -2.55 4.15
CA CYS A 285 -9.86 -2.75 2.74
C CYS A 285 -8.58 -3.03 1.93
N SER A 286 -8.69 -3.86 0.90
CA SER A 286 -7.56 -4.25 0.04
C SER A 286 -7.99 -4.53 -1.40
N ALA A 287 -7.02 -4.61 -2.30
CA ALA A 287 -7.27 -4.81 -3.73
C ALA A 287 -7.77 -6.22 -4.09
N PHE A 288 -7.41 -7.24 -3.31
CA PHE A 288 -7.55 -8.64 -3.71
C PHE A 288 -8.38 -9.45 -2.71
N LEU A 289 -9.69 -9.22 -2.71
CA LEU A 289 -10.59 -9.88 -1.76
C LEU A 289 -10.44 -11.42 -1.76
N ASP A 290 -10.20 -12.04 -2.92
CA ASP A 290 -10.04 -13.48 -3.06
C ASP A 290 -8.87 -14.04 -2.24
N THR A 291 -7.72 -13.38 -2.21
CA THR A 291 -6.57 -13.81 -1.39
C THR A 291 -6.60 -13.23 0.02
N ASP A 292 -7.18 -12.04 0.19
CA ASP A 292 -6.96 -11.23 1.39
C ASP A 292 -8.08 -11.39 2.43
N ARG A 293 -9.27 -11.87 2.03
CA ARG A 293 -10.43 -12.06 2.92
C ARG A 293 -10.08 -12.90 4.14
N VAL A 294 -9.36 -14.00 3.93
CA VAL A 294 -8.95 -14.93 5.00
C VAL A 294 -7.95 -14.31 5.97
N PHE A 295 -7.38 -13.14 5.65
CA PHE A 295 -6.48 -12.37 6.49
C PHE A 295 -7.10 -11.07 7.01
N GLY A 296 -8.41 -10.88 6.87
CA GLY A 296 -9.13 -9.77 7.48
C GLY A 296 -9.67 -8.69 6.54
N SER A 297 -9.45 -8.83 5.23
CA SER A 297 -9.89 -7.83 4.25
C SER A 297 -11.42 -7.77 4.08
N PHE A 298 -11.95 -6.55 3.96
CA PHE A 298 -13.31 -6.26 3.48
C PHE A 298 -13.40 -6.13 1.95
N GLY A 299 -12.28 -6.26 1.24
CA GLY A 299 -12.20 -6.08 -0.20
C GLY A 299 -11.99 -4.61 -0.58
N SER A 300 -12.42 -4.25 -1.78
CA SER A 300 -12.20 -2.91 -2.33
C SER A 300 -12.88 -1.83 -1.50
N PHE A 301 -12.17 -0.74 -1.21
CA PHE A 301 -12.75 0.44 -0.57
C PHE A 301 -13.95 1.00 -1.33
N PHE A 302 -13.96 0.88 -2.66
CA PHE A 302 -15.05 1.37 -3.49
C PHE A 302 -16.34 0.54 -3.37
N ASP A 303 -16.25 -0.68 -2.81
CA ASP A 303 -17.42 -1.49 -2.45
C ASP A 303 -17.77 -1.31 -0.95
N PHE A 304 -16.95 -0.59 -0.18
CA PHE A 304 -17.09 -0.38 1.26
C PHE A 304 -17.79 0.95 1.58
N HIS A 305 -18.96 0.89 2.20
CA HIS A 305 -19.83 2.04 2.45
C HIS A 305 -20.11 2.22 3.95
N PRO A 306 -19.16 2.77 4.73
CA PRO A 306 -19.33 2.93 6.17
C PRO A 306 -20.34 4.05 6.48
N THR A 307 -21.20 3.83 7.47
CA THR A 307 -22.15 4.86 7.96
C THR A 307 -21.66 5.59 9.20
N SER A 308 -20.57 5.11 9.82
CA SER A 308 -19.95 5.65 11.02
C SER A 308 -18.51 5.17 11.16
N GLY A 309 -17.71 5.86 11.98
CA GLY A 309 -16.33 5.49 12.29
C GLY A 309 -15.31 6.53 11.85
N CYS A 310 -14.05 6.29 12.18
CA CYS A 310 -12.92 7.05 11.67
C CYS A 310 -11.96 6.09 10.96
N PHE A 311 -11.57 6.45 9.74
CA PHE A 311 -10.80 5.58 8.85
C PHE A 311 -9.57 6.29 8.31
N GLU A 312 -8.45 5.59 8.25
CA GLU A 312 -7.24 6.06 7.59
C GLU A 312 -7.35 5.74 6.10
N ALA A 313 -6.96 6.67 5.24
CA ALA A 313 -6.93 6.45 3.81
C ALA A 313 -5.63 6.95 3.19
N ASN A 314 -4.74 6.01 2.90
CA ASN A 314 -3.52 6.20 2.14
C ASN A 314 -3.58 5.40 0.84
N PRO A 315 -4.26 5.90 -0.21
CA PRO A 315 -4.45 5.17 -1.46
C PRO A 315 -3.12 4.97 -2.21
N PRO A 316 -3.03 3.96 -3.12
CA PRO A 316 -1.98 3.94 -4.14
C PRO A 316 -1.93 5.28 -4.88
N PHE A 317 -0.72 5.80 -5.12
CA PHE A 317 -0.50 7.14 -5.68
C PHE A 317 -0.76 7.21 -7.20
N VAL A 318 -1.99 6.88 -7.58
CA VAL A 318 -2.52 6.94 -8.96
C VAL A 318 -3.57 8.05 -9.00
N PRO A 319 -3.39 9.13 -9.79
CA PRO A 319 -4.29 10.29 -9.76
C PRO A 319 -5.77 9.96 -9.93
N ALA A 320 -6.11 9.07 -10.89
CA ALA A 320 -7.48 8.63 -11.12
C ALA A 320 -8.07 7.86 -9.93
N LEU A 321 -7.24 7.11 -9.19
CA LEU A 321 -7.66 6.38 -7.99
C LEU A 321 -7.95 7.34 -6.84
N ILE A 322 -7.09 8.34 -6.63
CA ILE A 322 -7.27 9.38 -5.60
C ILE A 322 -8.55 10.18 -5.88
N ALA A 323 -8.80 10.56 -7.15
CA ALA A 323 -10.04 11.24 -7.54
C ALA A 323 -11.28 10.38 -7.26
N LYS A 324 -11.28 9.09 -7.63
CA LYS A 324 -12.38 8.17 -7.33
C LYS A 324 -12.59 8.00 -5.82
N MET A 325 -11.51 7.95 -5.03
CA MET A 325 -11.56 7.87 -3.57
C MET A 325 -12.24 9.11 -2.97
N ALA A 326 -11.86 10.31 -3.40
CA ALA A 326 -12.47 11.56 -2.92
C ALA A 326 -13.98 11.60 -3.23
N SER A 327 -14.39 11.19 -4.44
CA SER A 327 -15.81 11.09 -4.82
C SER A 327 -16.58 10.07 -3.99
N HIS A 328 -16.00 8.89 -3.74
CA HIS A 328 -16.59 7.85 -2.89
C HIS A 328 -16.77 8.30 -1.45
N MET A 329 -15.75 8.93 -0.87
CA MET A 329 -15.81 9.49 0.48
C MET A 329 -16.85 10.60 0.59
N THR A 330 -16.98 11.44 -0.43
CA THR A 330 -18.02 12.47 -0.51
C THR A 330 -19.41 11.85 -0.38
N LEU A 331 -19.69 10.80 -1.16
CA LEU A 331 -20.97 10.08 -1.09
C LEU A 331 -21.19 9.46 0.31
N CYS A 332 -20.17 8.82 0.87
CA CYS A 332 -20.26 8.22 2.21
C CYS A 332 -20.55 9.28 3.29
N LEU A 333 -19.86 10.41 3.27
CA LEU A 333 -20.03 11.50 4.24
C LEU A 333 -21.40 12.20 4.12
N GLN A 334 -21.91 12.33 2.90
CA GLN A 334 -23.26 12.87 2.64
C GLN A 334 -24.35 11.94 3.16
N ASN A 335 -24.18 10.62 3.00
CA ASN A 335 -25.17 9.62 3.38
C ASN A 335 -25.04 9.13 4.84
N ALA A 336 -23.94 9.46 5.53
CA ALA A 336 -23.69 9.01 6.88
C ALA A 336 -24.69 9.59 7.88
N THR A 337 -25.38 8.71 8.60
CA THR A 337 -26.35 9.06 9.66
C THR A 337 -25.70 9.20 11.04
N LYS A 338 -24.40 8.92 11.17
CA LYS A 338 -23.61 9.02 12.40
C LYS A 338 -22.27 9.69 12.14
N ALA A 339 -21.48 9.90 13.19
CA ALA A 339 -20.13 10.45 13.09
C ALA A 339 -19.25 9.61 12.14
N LEU A 340 -18.89 10.20 10.99
CA LEU A 340 -18.01 9.59 9.99
C LEU A 340 -16.85 10.52 9.66
N SER A 341 -15.63 9.97 9.71
CA SER A 341 -14.39 10.66 9.40
C SER A 341 -13.48 9.82 8.51
N PHE A 342 -12.80 10.48 7.59
CA PHE A 342 -11.68 9.95 6.84
C PHE A 342 -10.46 10.85 7.07
N ILE A 343 -9.34 10.25 7.47
CA ILE A 343 -8.05 10.93 7.58
C ILE A 343 -7.24 10.48 6.37
N VAL A 344 -7.03 11.40 5.43
CA VAL A 344 -6.54 11.10 4.09
C VAL A 344 -5.07 11.53 3.97
N ILE A 345 -4.19 10.60 3.60
CA ILE A 345 -2.76 10.81 3.45
C ILE A 345 -2.38 10.59 1.99
N ILE A 346 -2.03 11.65 1.27
CA ILE A 346 -1.61 11.58 -0.14
C ILE A 346 -0.41 12.49 -0.41
N PRO A 347 0.34 12.28 -1.50
CA PRO A 347 1.35 13.26 -1.93
C PRO A 347 0.70 14.62 -2.19
N ALA A 348 1.44 15.71 -1.92
CA ALA A 348 0.98 17.08 -2.13
C ALA A 348 0.98 17.48 -3.63
N TRP A 349 0.33 16.69 -4.47
CA TRP A 349 0.21 16.93 -5.91
C TRP A 349 -0.92 17.90 -6.21
N GLU A 350 -0.70 19.16 -5.88
CA GLU A 350 -1.72 20.22 -5.95
C GLU A 350 -2.36 20.37 -7.33
N HIS A 351 -1.68 19.98 -8.41
CA HIS A 351 -2.20 20.07 -9.77
C HIS A 351 -3.20 18.95 -10.14
N THR A 352 -3.37 17.93 -9.30
CA THR A 352 -4.23 16.78 -9.60
C THR A 352 -5.67 17.02 -9.13
N GLU A 353 -6.63 16.50 -9.90
CA GLU A 353 -8.07 16.61 -9.58
C GLU A 353 -8.39 16.06 -8.18
N GLY A 354 -7.90 14.85 -7.85
CA GLY A 354 -8.15 14.24 -6.55
C GLY A 354 -7.63 15.07 -5.38
N TRP A 355 -6.47 15.70 -5.51
CA TRP A 355 -5.95 16.60 -4.47
C TRP A 355 -6.81 17.86 -4.32
N GLN A 356 -7.23 18.47 -5.44
CA GLN A 356 -8.08 19.66 -5.43
C GLN A 356 -9.48 19.39 -4.85
N LEU A 357 -10.06 18.22 -5.15
CA LEU A 357 -11.29 17.76 -4.51
C LEU A 357 -11.12 17.67 -2.99
N LEU A 358 -10.03 17.03 -2.54
CA LEU A 358 -9.68 16.89 -1.12
C LEU A 358 -9.53 18.23 -0.41
N LYS A 359 -8.77 19.15 -1.00
CA LYS A 359 -8.46 20.46 -0.40
C LYS A 359 -9.69 21.35 -0.27
N ASN A 360 -10.54 21.40 -1.30
CA ASN A 360 -11.64 22.38 -1.42
C ASN A 360 -12.99 21.86 -0.93
N SER A 361 -13.07 20.62 -0.46
CA SER A 361 -14.32 20.03 0.02
C SER A 361 -14.82 20.67 1.33
N PRO A 362 -16.15 20.86 1.49
CA PRO A 362 -16.72 21.35 2.75
C PRO A 362 -16.55 20.37 3.92
N PHE A 363 -16.21 19.12 3.63
CA PHE A 363 -15.89 18.13 4.65
C PHE A 363 -14.47 18.27 5.20
N ASN A 364 -13.57 18.95 4.48
CA ASN A 364 -12.20 19.16 4.93
C ASN A 364 -12.17 20.14 6.10
N LYS A 365 -11.87 19.66 7.31
CA LYS A 365 -11.84 20.47 8.52
C LYS A 365 -10.48 21.07 8.82
N GLU A 366 -9.42 20.39 8.37
CA GLU A 366 -8.06 20.87 8.55
C GLU A 366 -7.13 20.25 7.50
N TYR A 367 -6.02 20.93 7.24
CA TYR A 367 -4.99 20.51 6.31
C TYR A 367 -3.60 20.61 6.94
N LEU A 368 -2.94 19.47 7.09
CA LEU A 368 -1.56 19.39 7.53
C LEU A 368 -0.64 19.05 6.34
N LEU A 369 0.30 19.95 6.05
CA LEU A 369 1.40 19.72 5.11
C LEU A 369 2.63 19.19 5.87
N LEU A 370 3.16 18.07 5.40
CA LEU A 370 4.42 17.49 5.87
C LEU A 370 5.47 17.66 4.78
N SER A 371 6.51 18.45 5.05
CA SER A 371 7.58 18.69 4.09
C SER A 371 8.44 17.44 3.84
N GLN A 372 8.81 17.22 2.59
CA GLN A 372 9.78 16.24 2.13
C GLN A 372 11.04 16.31 3.00
N LYS A 373 11.70 15.17 3.21
CA LYS A 373 12.90 15.01 4.08
C LYS A 373 12.65 15.08 5.59
N HIS A 374 11.53 15.61 6.05
CA HIS A 374 11.23 15.71 7.49
C HIS A 374 10.27 14.62 8.00
N HIS A 375 9.72 13.81 7.09
CA HIS A 375 8.84 12.70 7.43
C HIS A 375 9.22 11.40 6.70
N GLY A 376 8.69 10.28 7.18
CA GLY A 376 8.94 8.96 6.62
C GLY A 376 7.76 8.01 6.76
N TYR A 377 7.94 6.84 6.15
CA TYR A 377 6.95 5.79 6.03
C TYR A 377 7.59 4.41 6.23
N CYS A 378 6.75 3.40 6.36
CA CYS A 378 7.17 2.01 6.20
C CYS A 378 7.40 1.67 4.71
N GLU A 379 8.44 0.90 4.42
CA GLU A 379 8.79 0.44 3.07
C GLU A 379 7.75 -0.52 2.50
N GLY A 380 7.46 -0.38 1.21
CA GLY A 380 6.80 -1.43 0.46
C GLY A 380 7.67 -2.70 0.43
N LYS A 381 7.02 -3.86 0.43
CA LYS A 381 7.66 -5.18 0.57
C LYS A 381 8.37 -5.39 1.92
N GLN A 382 7.98 -4.69 2.99
CA GLN A 382 8.52 -4.86 4.34
C GLN A 382 8.48 -6.32 4.86
N GLN A 383 7.61 -7.18 4.30
CA GLN A 383 7.56 -8.60 4.63
C GLN A 383 8.79 -9.40 4.12
N MET A 384 9.59 -8.82 3.21
CA MET A 384 10.77 -9.46 2.61
C MET A 384 12.06 -8.69 2.85
N ARG A 385 11.98 -7.38 3.11
CA ARG A 385 13.13 -6.50 3.23
C ARG A 385 13.75 -6.56 4.63
N PRO A 386 15.07 -6.31 4.74
CA PRO A 386 15.75 -6.20 6.03
C PRO A 386 15.48 -4.86 6.73
N THR A 387 15.16 -3.81 5.97
CA THR A 387 14.78 -2.48 6.46
C THR A 387 13.28 -2.29 6.35
N ARG A 388 12.72 -1.53 7.29
CA ARG A 388 11.30 -1.21 7.35
C ARG A 388 11.01 0.25 7.06
N TYR A 389 11.94 1.19 7.25
CA TYR A 389 11.63 2.61 7.12
C TYR A 389 12.25 3.25 5.89
N ARG A 390 11.49 4.17 5.27
CA ARG A 390 11.95 5.05 4.18
C ARG A 390 11.61 6.50 4.47
N ILE A 391 12.49 7.40 4.06
CA ILE A 391 12.18 8.82 3.95
C ILE A 391 11.16 9.06 2.83
N ALA A 392 10.30 10.05 3.03
CA ALA A 392 9.32 10.42 2.03
C ALA A 392 9.97 11.08 0.81
N SER A 393 9.52 10.66 -0.38
CA SER A 393 10.02 11.16 -1.66
C SER A 393 9.37 12.47 -2.11
N PHE A 394 8.28 12.88 -1.46
CA PHE A 394 7.52 14.08 -1.78
C PHE A 394 7.00 14.71 -0.49
N ASP A 395 6.54 15.96 -0.59
CA ASP A 395 5.65 16.53 0.41
C ASP A 395 4.38 15.68 0.51
N THR A 396 3.86 15.56 1.73
CA THR A 396 2.62 14.81 2.00
C THR A 396 1.56 15.75 2.53
N SER A 397 0.36 15.61 1.98
CA SER A 397 -0.86 16.22 2.45
C SER A 397 -1.63 15.27 3.36
N VAL A 398 -1.99 15.74 4.55
CA VAL A 398 -2.92 15.07 5.46
C VAL A 398 -4.18 15.92 5.55
N PHE A 399 -5.30 15.36 5.10
CA PHE A 399 -6.62 16.01 5.13
C PHE A 399 -7.52 15.33 6.16
N PHE A 400 -8.30 16.13 6.88
CA PHE A 400 -9.25 15.64 7.89
C PHE A 400 -10.68 15.86 7.39
N TRP A 401 -11.20 14.87 6.68
CA TRP A 401 -12.56 14.91 6.13
C TRP A 401 -13.57 14.39 7.15
N GLN A 402 -14.47 15.25 7.60
CA GLN A 402 -15.43 14.93 8.67
C GLN A 402 -16.81 15.50 8.36
N ASN A 403 -17.86 14.73 8.63
CA ASN A 403 -19.20 15.29 8.76
C ASN A 403 -19.35 16.06 10.08
N ALA A 404 -20.45 16.79 10.27
CA ALA A 404 -20.64 17.66 11.44
C ALA A 404 -20.56 16.91 12.78
N MET A 405 -21.12 15.70 12.84
CA MET A 405 -21.06 14.84 14.03
C MET A 405 -19.64 14.37 14.33
N ALA A 406 -18.87 13.97 13.31
CA ALA A 406 -17.47 13.59 13.48
C ALA A 406 -16.59 14.77 13.89
N ALA A 407 -16.81 15.97 13.33
CA ALA A 407 -16.07 17.17 13.74
C ALA A 407 -16.33 17.54 15.20
N SER A 408 -17.53 17.27 15.70
CA SER A 408 -17.87 17.46 17.12
C SER A 408 -17.27 16.37 18.01
N LYS A 409 -17.25 15.11 17.54
CA LYS A 409 -16.76 13.96 18.30
C LYS A 409 -15.23 13.90 18.35
N TRP A 410 -14.57 14.18 17.23
CA TRP A 410 -13.13 14.07 17.03
C TRP A 410 -12.60 15.39 16.44
N PRO A 411 -12.63 16.50 17.20
CA PRO A 411 -12.14 17.78 16.72
C PRO A 411 -10.66 17.68 16.36
N VAL A 412 -10.28 18.28 15.23
CA VAL A 412 -8.87 18.39 14.85
C VAL A 412 -8.23 19.51 15.66
N THR A 413 -7.48 19.14 16.70
CA THR A 413 -6.83 20.10 17.62
C THR A 413 -5.36 20.31 17.25
N ASP A 414 -4.79 21.45 17.65
CA ASP A 414 -3.36 21.71 17.48
C ASP A 414 -2.48 20.61 18.12
N ALA A 415 -2.90 20.09 19.27
CA ALA A 415 -2.21 18.98 19.94
C ALA A 415 -2.20 17.71 19.08
N ALA A 416 -3.31 17.37 18.43
CA ALA A 416 -3.37 16.23 17.52
C ALA A 416 -2.46 16.44 16.29
N LEU A 417 -2.42 17.66 15.75
CA LEU A 417 -1.55 17.99 14.61
C LEU A 417 -0.06 17.92 14.98
N ASP A 418 0.32 18.42 16.15
CA ASP A 418 1.70 18.39 16.63
C ASP A 418 2.18 16.97 16.95
N ASP A 419 1.33 16.17 17.57
CA ASP A 419 1.57 14.74 17.78
C ASP A 419 1.78 14.01 16.45
N LEU A 420 0.96 14.30 15.44
CA LEU A 420 1.11 13.72 14.11
C LEU A 420 2.43 14.16 13.45
N ARG A 421 2.78 15.45 13.49
CA ARG A 421 4.07 15.94 12.95
C ARG A 421 5.25 15.23 13.61
N LEU A 422 5.18 14.99 14.91
CA LEU A 422 6.21 14.28 15.64
C LEU A 422 6.29 12.81 15.21
N ALA A 423 5.15 12.11 15.16
CA ALA A 423 5.07 10.70 14.79
C ALA A 423 5.49 10.43 13.34
N PHE A 424 5.26 11.38 12.43
CA PHE A 424 5.64 11.26 11.03
C PHE A 424 7.16 11.37 10.78
N LYS A 425 7.96 11.80 11.76
CA LYS A 425 9.41 11.95 11.58
C LYS A 425 10.04 10.65 11.07
N SER A 426 10.96 10.79 10.12
CA SER A 426 11.59 9.63 9.50
C SER A 426 12.45 8.86 10.50
N LYS A 427 12.19 7.55 10.62
CA LYS A 427 12.97 6.60 11.42
C LYS A 427 14.09 5.91 10.63
N GLN A 428 14.25 6.25 9.35
CA GLN A 428 15.14 5.55 8.44
C GLN A 428 16.62 5.67 8.85
N SER A 429 17.07 6.83 9.32
CA SER A 429 18.47 6.99 9.73
C SER A 429 18.79 6.14 10.95
N GLU A 430 17.92 6.21 11.97
CA GLU A 430 18.06 5.46 13.23
C GLU A 430 18.08 3.94 12.98
N GLU A 431 17.13 3.42 12.19
CA GLU A 431 17.10 1.99 11.83
C GLU A 431 18.38 1.56 11.10
N ARG A 432 18.88 2.39 10.18
CA ARG A 432 20.08 2.04 9.42
C ARG A 432 21.32 2.02 10.31
N ASP A 433 21.42 2.94 11.26
CA ASP A 433 22.51 2.98 12.23
C ASP A 433 22.46 1.76 13.15
N ASP A 434 21.27 1.39 13.65
CA ASP A 434 21.05 0.20 14.48
C ASP A 434 21.41 -1.10 13.75
N LEU A 435 21.11 -1.17 12.45
CA LEU A 435 21.47 -2.31 11.59
C LEU A 435 22.94 -2.28 11.12
N GLY A 436 23.72 -1.26 11.49
CA GLY A 436 25.10 -1.08 11.03
C GLY A 436 25.23 -0.87 9.52
N LEU A 437 24.17 -0.41 8.86
CA LEU A 437 24.10 -0.16 7.42
C LEU A 437 24.67 1.23 7.11
N LYS A 438 26.00 1.34 6.95
CA LYS A 438 26.64 2.59 6.50
C LYS A 438 25.94 3.19 5.25
N GLN A 439 25.90 4.51 5.17
CA GLN A 439 25.46 5.25 3.97
C GLN A 439 26.28 4.75 2.76
N GLY A 440 25.61 4.24 1.71
CA GLY A 440 26.27 3.72 0.50
C GLY A 440 26.37 2.20 0.31
N GLY A 441 25.65 1.36 1.07
CA GLY A 441 25.28 0.01 0.61
C GLY A 441 26.37 -1.08 0.53
N LYS A 442 27.59 -0.86 1.05
CA LYS A 442 28.59 -1.93 1.17
C LYS A 442 28.58 -2.55 2.57
N LYS A 443 28.24 -3.84 2.67
CA LYS A 443 28.47 -4.67 3.86
C LYS A 443 29.98 -4.76 4.13
N VAL A 444 30.43 -4.43 5.33
CA VAL A 444 31.79 -4.74 5.77
C VAL A 444 31.82 -6.21 6.19
N LYS A 445 32.70 -7.02 5.60
CA LYS A 445 33.06 -8.34 6.14
C LYS A 445 33.56 -8.14 7.56
N ARG A 446 32.87 -8.71 8.55
CA ARG A 446 33.40 -8.85 9.92
C ARG A 446 34.74 -9.58 9.81
N VAL A 447 35.84 -8.87 10.04
CA VAL A 447 37.13 -9.50 10.30
C VAL A 447 36.94 -10.27 11.60
N LYS A 448 37.05 -11.61 11.53
CA LYS A 448 37.19 -12.43 12.74
C LYS A 448 38.43 -11.91 13.46
N ALA A 449 38.26 -11.35 14.65
CA ALA A 449 39.38 -11.16 15.55
C ALA A 449 39.88 -12.57 15.89
N SER A 450 41.09 -12.87 15.45
CA SER A 450 41.89 -13.97 15.93
C SER A 450 42.31 -13.63 17.36
N SER A 451 41.81 -14.40 18.31
CA SER A 451 42.39 -14.58 19.64
C SER A 451 42.37 -16.07 19.94
#